data_AF-A0A660NK81-F1
#
_entry.id   AF-A0A660NK81-F1
#
_cell.length_a   1.000
_cell.length_b   1.000
_cell.length_c   1.000
_cell.angle_alpha   90.00
_cell.angle_beta   90.00
_cell.angle_gamma   90.00
#
_symmetry.space_group_name_H-M   'P 1'
#
loop_
_entity.id
_entity.type
_entity.pdbx_description
1 polymer ?
#
loop_
_entity_poly.entity_id
_entity_poly.type
_entity_poly.pdbx_seq_one_letter_code
_entity_poly.pdbx_strand_id
1 'polypeptide(L)'
;MENVERLEDRPPRDMDVVTFFHIPEGIDQVALAARSSALFSPKETKQAYRVDAYAMSLGTTLAERHVKMIAYWYSMWSHRRDGTWKGFVQVDLDPEQDAAVRQSIVTHVNRDPS
;
A
#
# COMPACT_ATOMS: atom_id res chain seq x y z
N MET A 1 20.69 -2.51 2.68
CA MET A 1 20.44 -1.20 3.29
C MET A 1 21.75 -0.44 3.28
N GLU A 2 21.80 0.69 2.59
CA GLU A 2 22.97 1.57 2.57
C GLU A 2 22.80 2.65 3.64
N ASN A 3 23.86 2.97 4.38
CA ASN A 3 23.81 3.98 5.44
C ASN A 3 24.15 5.35 4.84
N VAL A 4 23.23 5.87 4.03
CA VAL A 4 23.44 7.09 3.23
C VAL A 4 23.65 8.32 4.11
N GLU A 5 23.00 8.39 5.28
CA GLU A 5 23.14 9.48 6.23
C GLU A 5 24.56 9.58 6.79
N ARG A 6 25.20 8.43 7.07
CA ARG A 6 26.61 8.39 7.48
C ARG A 6 27.55 8.69 6.32
N LEU A 7 27.21 8.24 5.10
CA LEU A 7 28.05 8.45 3.92
C LEU A 7 28.03 9.91 3.45
N GLU A 8 26.91 10.59 3.61
CA GLU A 8 26.69 11.97 3.16
C GLU A 8 26.72 13.01 4.30
N ASP A 9 27.06 12.59 5.53
CA ASP A 9 27.13 13.42 6.74
C ASP A 9 25.93 14.37 6.91
N ARG A 10 24.73 13.82 6.73
CA ARG A 10 23.47 14.58 6.84
C ARG A 10 22.49 13.94 7.82
N PRO A 11 21.68 14.74 8.53
CA PRO A 11 20.66 14.20 9.42
C PRO A 11 19.57 13.45 8.64
N PRO A 12 18.97 12.39 9.20
CA PRO A 12 17.85 11.67 8.59
C PRO A 12 16.70 12.64 8.32
N ARG A 13 16.20 12.64 7.09
CA ARG A 13 15.15 13.59 6.68
C ARG A 13 14.06 12.98 5.81
N ASP A 14 14.25 11.75 5.37
CA ASP A 14 13.42 11.08 4.37
C ASP A 14 13.23 9.62 4.79
N MET A 15 12.36 9.43 5.79
CA MET A 15 12.01 8.10 6.29
C MET A 15 10.54 7.83 6.02
N ASP A 16 10.28 6.74 5.33
CA ASP A 16 8.96 6.15 5.18
C ASP A 16 8.71 5.11 6.28
N VAL A 17 7.58 5.18 6.97
CA VAL A 17 7.15 4.20 7.97
C VAL A 17 5.88 3.52 7.51
N VAL A 18 5.93 2.20 7.36
CA VAL A 18 4.77 1.38 6.97
C VAL A 18 4.35 0.50 8.15
N THR A 19 3.12 0.68 8.62
CA THR A 19 2.55 -0.11 9.71
C THR A 19 1.49 -1.07 9.19
N PHE A 20 1.66 -2.36 9.43
CA PHE A 20 0.66 -3.39 9.14
C PHE A 20 -0.04 -3.79 10.43
N PHE A 21 -1.37 -3.79 10.45
CA PHE A 21 -2.15 -4.07 11.66
C PHE A 21 -3.47 -4.76 11.35
N HIS A 22 -3.97 -5.55 12.29
CA HIS A 22 -5.35 -6.03 12.27
C HIS A 22 -6.28 -5.02 12.95
N ILE A 23 -7.51 -4.92 12.46
CA ILE A 23 -8.55 -4.17 13.16
C ILE A 23 -8.96 -5.00 14.38
N PRO A 24 -8.92 -4.43 15.60
CA PRO A 24 -9.36 -5.14 16.81
C PRO A 24 -10.82 -5.58 16.72
N GLU A 25 -11.15 -6.71 17.34
CA GLU A 25 -12.53 -7.19 17.38
C GLU A 25 -13.45 -6.17 18.06
N GLY A 26 -14.67 -6.04 17.53
CA GLY A 26 -15.69 -5.15 18.08
C GLY A 26 -15.54 -3.67 17.75
N ILE A 27 -14.56 -3.29 16.92
CA ILE A 27 -14.45 -1.93 16.37
C ILE A 27 -14.24 -1.97 14.85
N ASP A 28 -14.72 -0.93 14.16
CA ASP A 28 -14.49 -0.76 12.72
C ASP A 28 -13.34 0.22 12.43
N GLN A 29 -13.03 0.42 11.15
CA GLN A 29 -11.97 1.33 10.71
C GLN A 29 -12.23 2.78 11.13
N VAL A 30 -13.49 3.21 11.14
CA VAL A 30 -13.87 4.58 11.47
C VAL A 30 -13.68 4.84 12.96
N ALA A 31 -14.14 3.93 13.81
CA ALA A 31 -13.95 3.98 15.24
C ALA A 31 -12.47 3.92 15.63
N LEU A 32 -11.68 3.08 14.96
CA LEU A 32 -10.23 3.02 15.18
C LEU A 32 -9.54 4.33 14.76
N ALA A 33 -9.90 4.89 13.61
CA ALA A 33 -9.35 6.15 13.13
C ALA A 33 -9.69 7.32 14.05
N ALA A 34 -10.92 7.36 14.59
CA ALA A 34 -11.33 8.39 15.54
C ALA A 34 -10.57 8.33 16.88
N ARG A 35 -10.22 7.13 17.34
CA ARG A 35 -9.46 6.92 18.59
C ARG A 35 -7.98 7.29 18.47
N SER A 36 -7.42 7.17 17.27
CA SER A 36 -5.98 7.35 17.02
C SER A 36 -5.73 8.18 15.77
N SER A 37 -6.43 9.31 15.63
CA SER A 37 -6.43 10.13 14.40
C SER A 37 -5.03 10.54 13.96
N ALA A 38 -4.15 10.83 14.91
CA ALA A 38 -2.76 11.21 14.65
C ALA A 38 -1.96 10.12 13.90
N LEU A 39 -2.25 8.83 14.14
CA LEU A 39 -1.61 7.71 13.45
C LEU A 39 -2.07 7.53 12.01
N PHE A 40 -3.25 8.07 11.67
CA PHE A 40 -3.87 7.94 10.35
C PHE A 40 -3.94 9.26 9.60
N SER A 41 -3.31 10.31 10.12
CA SER A 41 -3.16 11.63 9.50
C SER A 41 -1.71 11.80 9.03
N PRO A 42 -1.42 11.58 7.72
CA PRO A 42 -0.07 11.74 7.19
C PRO A 42 0.51 13.13 7.45
N LYS A 43 -0.34 14.16 7.38
CA LYS A 43 0.05 15.55 7.64
C LYS A 43 0.52 15.75 9.08
N GLU A 44 -0.25 15.26 10.06
CA GLU A 44 0.12 15.38 11.48
C GLU A 44 1.36 14.57 11.79
N THR A 45 1.46 13.35 11.26
CA THR A 45 2.64 12.49 11.46
C THR A 45 3.90 13.11 10.85
N LYS A 46 3.82 13.67 9.63
CA LYS A 46 4.95 14.38 9.00
C LYS A 46 5.37 15.61 9.80
N GLN A 47 4.41 16.36 10.33
CA GLN A 47 4.70 17.54 11.14
C GLN A 47 5.34 17.18 12.49
N ALA A 48 4.84 16.15 13.16
CA ALA A 48 5.31 15.73 14.49
C ALA A 48 6.64 14.98 14.44
N TYR A 49 6.83 14.09 13.45
CA TYR A 49 7.92 13.12 13.43
C TYR A 49 8.85 13.25 12.21
N ARG A 50 8.51 14.09 11.24
CA ARG A 50 9.27 14.28 9.98
C ARG A 50 9.38 13.01 9.12
N VAL A 51 8.42 12.10 9.27
CA VAL A 51 8.33 10.85 8.50
C VAL A 51 7.06 10.83 7.64
N ASP A 52 7.12 10.15 6.50
CA ASP A 52 5.91 9.81 5.74
C ASP A 52 5.37 8.48 6.26
N ALA A 53 4.17 8.50 6.83
CA ALA A 53 3.58 7.33 7.50
C ALA A 53 2.39 6.75 6.74
N TYR A 54 2.40 5.43 6.64
CA TYR A 54 1.42 4.66 5.88
C TYR A 54 0.90 3.51 6.74
N ALA A 55 -0.42 3.45 6.89
CA ALA A 55 -1.08 2.42 7.69
C ALA A 55 -1.87 1.46 6.78
N MET A 56 -1.59 0.16 6.89
CA MET A 56 -2.18 -0.89 6.07
C MET A 56 -2.92 -1.89 6.96
N SER A 57 -4.24 -1.98 6.78
CA SER A 57 -5.05 -2.96 7.50
C SER A 57 -4.91 -4.35 6.87
N LEU A 58 -4.71 -5.36 7.71
CA LEU A 58 -4.62 -6.77 7.36
C LEU A 58 -5.98 -7.45 7.52
N GLY A 59 -6.22 -8.48 6.71
CA GLY A 59 -7.46 -9.27 6.76
C GLY A 59 -8.68 -8.56 6.16
N THR A 60 -8.50 -7.41 5.50
CA THR A 60 -9.57 -6.72 4.78
C THR A 60 -9.63 -7.16 3.32
N THR A 61 -10.79 -7.05 2.68
CA THR A 61 -10.96 -7.27 1.24
C THR A 61 -9.98 -6.42 0.43
N LEU A 62 -9.30 -7.04 -0.52
CA LEU A 62 -8.40 -6.34 -1.44
C LEU A 62 -9.20 -5.36 -2.30
N ALA A 63 -8.63 -4.19 -2.56
CA ALA A 63 -9.23 -3.11 -3.31
C ALA A 63 -8.13 -2.45 -4.16
N GLU A 64 -8.50 -1.66 -5.17
CA GLU A 64 -7.54 -1.03 -6.08
C GLU A 64 -6.44 -0.24 -5.36
N ARG A 65 -6.78 0.47 -4.28
CA ARG A 65 -5.80 1.19 -3.45
C ARG A 65 -4.71 0.26 -2.91
N HIS A 66 -5.05 -0.97 -2.55
CA HIS A 66 -4.08 -1.93 -2.01
C HIS A 66 -3.11 -2.37 -3.10
N VAL A 67 -3.60 -2.59 -4.33
CA VAL A 67 -2.75 -2.90 -5.49
C VAL A 67 -1.78 -1.75 -5.77
N LYS A 68 -2.27 -0.50 -5.77
CA LYS A 68 -1.43 0.69 -5.96
C LYS A 68 -0.33 0.80 -4.88
N MET A 69 -0.69 0.61 -3.61
CA MET A 69 0.28 0.64 -2.51
C MET A 69 1.31 -0.48 -2.61
N ILE A 70 0.90 -1.70 -2.93
CA ILE A 70 1.82 -2.84 -3.09
C ILE A 70 2.79 -2.59 -4.26
N ALA A 71 2.29 -2.14 -5.40
CA ALA A 71 3.11 -1.81 -6.57
C ALA A 71 4.11 -0.68 -6.26
N TYR A 72 3.64 0.37 -5.56
CA TYR A 72 4.49 1.47 -5.10
C TYR A 72 5.62 0.96 -4.20
N TRP A 73 5.31 0.19 -3.15
CA TRP A 73 6.32 -0.34 -2.25
C TRP A 73 7.31 -1.22 -2.98
N TYR A 74 6.85 -2.16 -3.80
CA TYR A 74 7.75 -2.99 -4.60
C TYR A 74 8.67 -2.15 -5.51
N SER A 75 8.18 -1.02 -6.04
CA SER A 75 9.00 -0.12 -6.87
C SER A 75 10.12 0.60 -6.10
N MET A 76 9.94 0.83 -4.78
CA MET A 76 10.94 1.45 -3.89
C MET A 76 12.17 0.57 -3.62
N TRP A 77 12.21 -0.65 -4.21
CA TRP A 77 13.40 -1.50 -4.21
C TRP A 77 13.78 -1.99 -5.61
N SER A 78 13.18 -1.41 -6.66
CA SER A 78 13.35 -1.88 -8.05
C SER A 78 14.51 -1.22 -8.80
N HIS A 79 15.07 -0.15 -8.24
CA HIS A 79 16.26 0.54 -8.73
C HIS A 79 17.53 -0.29 -8.60
N ARG A 80 18.37 -0.18 -9.63
CA ARG A 80 19.73 -0.72 -9.67
C ARG A 80 20.71 0.29 -9.06
N ARG A 81 21.87 -0.19 -8.61
CA ARG A 81 22.97 0.66 -8.10
C ARG A 81 23.49 1.69 -9.11
N ASP A 82 23.20 1.49 -10.40
CA ASP A 82 23.52 2.43 -11.49
C ASP A 82 22.49 3.56 -11.65
N GLY A 83 21.47 3.62 -10.78
CA GLY A 83 20.43 4.65 -10.82
C GLY A 83 19.28 4.36 -11.80
N THR A 84 19.25 3.20 -12.46
CA THR A 84 18.15 2.81 -13.35
C THR A 84 16.96 2.30 -12.54
N TRP A 85 15.77 2.86 -12.78
CA TRP A 85 14.53 2.48 -12.12
C TRP A 85 13.69 1.54 -12.99
N LYS A 86 13.09 0.51 -12.38
CA LYS A 86 12.02 -0.27 -13.02
C LYS A 86 10.68 0.34 -12.65
N GLY A 87 9.97 0.87 -13.64
CA GLY A 87 8.60 1.37 -13.50
C GLY A 87 7.55 0.28 -13.69
N PHE A 88 6.34 0.57 -13.24
CA PHE A 88 5.12 -0.18 -13.56
C PHE A 88 4.23 0.65 -14.46
N VAL A 89 3.49 0.00 -15.36
CA VAL A 89 2.43 0.63 -16.13
C VAL A 89 1.09 0.06 -15.64
N GLN A 90 0.16 0.95 -15.28
CA GLN A 90 -1.23 0.56 -15.03
C GLN A 90 -1.98 0.70 -16.35
N VAL A 91 -2.66 -0.36 -16.77
CA VAL A 91 -3.54 -0.35 -17.95
C VAL A 91 -4.95 -0.60 -17.43
N ASP A 92 -5.88 0.28 -17.77
CA ASP A 92 -7.28 0.07 -17.45
C ASP A 92 -7.85 -1.03 -18.35
N LEU A 93 -8.64 -1.92 -17.75
CA LEU A 93 -9.36 -2.93 -18.52
C LEU A 93 -10.54 -2.28 -19.23
N ASP A 94 -10.81 -2.72 -20.46
CA ASP A 94 -11.99 -2.31 -21.21
C ASP A 94 -13.26 -2.74 -20.45
N PRO A 95 -14.11 -1.79 -20.02
CA PRO A 95 -15.30 -2.10 -19.22
C PRO A 95 -16.25 -3.11 -19.88
N GLU A 96 -16.36 -3.10 -21.21
CA GLU A 96 -17.25 -4.02 -21.93
C GLU A 96 -16.70 -5.45 -21.93
N GLN A 97 -15.37 -5.60 -22.03
CA GLN A 97 -14.70 -6.89 -21.94
C GLN A 97 -14.63 -7.39 -20.49
N ASP A 98 -14.50 -6.50 -19.51
CA ASP A 98 -14.43 -6.84 -18.09
C ASP A 98 -15.76 -7.41 -17.57
N ALA A 99 -16.90 -6.91 -18.06
CA ALA A 99 -18.21 -7.47 -17.75
C ALA A 99 -18.35 -8.93 -18.23
N ALA A 100 -17.92 -9.21 -19.47
CA ALA A 100 -17.94 -10.55 -20.04
C ALA A 100 -17.00 -11.52 -19.29
N VAL A 101 -15.83 -11.04 -18.85
CA VAL A 101 -14.86 -11.83 -18.07
C VAL A 101 -15.36 -12.10 -16.65
N ARG A 102 -15.94 -11.11 -15.96
CA ARG A 102 -16.53 -11.32 -14.62
C ARG A 102 -17.63 -12.39 -14.66
N GLN A 103 -18.45 -12.39 -15.70
CA GLN A 103 -19.52 -13.38 -15.86
C GLN A 103 -18.97 -14.79 -16.14
N SER A 104 -17.87 -14.91 -16.88
CA SER A 104 -17.23 -16.21 -17.15
C SER A 104 -16.50 -16.79 -15.94
N ILE A 105 -15.87 -15.96 -15.10
CA ILE A 105 -15.21 -16.36 -13.85
C ILE A 105 -16.24 -16.91 -12.85
N VAL A 106 -17.37 -16.20 -12.65
CA VAL A 106 -18.46 -16.67 -11.77
C VAL A 106 -19.04 -18.01 -12.26
N THR A 107 -19.10 -18.22 -13.57
CA THR A 107 -19.60 -19.46 -14.16
C THR A 107 -18.63 -20.65 -13.99
N HIS A 108 -17.32 -20.40 -13.98
CA HIS A 108 -16.30 -21.44 -13.78
C HIS A 108 -16.09 -21.78 -12.29
N VAL A 109 -16.11 -20.79 -11.39
CA VAL A 109 -15.99 -21.04 -9.94
C VAL A 109 -17.17 -21.85 -9.40
N ASN A 110 -18.37 -21.70 -9.96
CA ASN A 110 -19.55 -22.50 -9.57
C ASN A 110 -19.60 -23.89 -10.24
N ARG A 111 -18.63 -24.26 -11.09
CA ARG A 111 -18.55 -25.57 -11.74
C ARG A 111 -17.60 -26.55 -11.07
N ASP A 112 -16.73 -26.12 -10.15
CA ASP A 112 -15.90 -27.01 -9.33
C ASP A 112 -16.35 -27.02 -7.86
N PRO A 113 -17.26 -27.93 -7.49
CA PRO A 113 -17.27 -28.51 -6.16
C PRO A 113 -16.36 -29.75 -6.19
N SER A 114 -15.16 -29.64 -5.63
CA SER A 114 -14.38 -30.81 -5.21
C SER A 114 -14.26 -30.82 -3.69
#